data_AF-A0A9P0B0C1-F1
#
_entry.id   AF-A0A9P0B0C1-F1
#
_cell.length_a   1.000
_cell.length_b   1.000
_cell.length_c   1.000
_cell.angle_alpha   90.00
_cell.angle_beta   90.00
_cell.angle_gamma   90.00
#
_symmetry.space_group_name_H-M   'P 1'
#
loop_
_entity.id
_entity.type
_entity.pdbx_description
1 polymer ?
#
loop_
_entity_poly.entity_id
_entity_poly.type
_entity_poly.pdbx_seq_one_letter_code
_entity_poly.pdbx_strand_id
1 'polypeptide(L)'
;MKRGMVIVVFCSFLLYFKASSAENNESNLKEIFKESHDYCVKESHVNEALVNQAKYGRNFVNNPELKCYLFCLFTHFQIIDKDTGKYTVSAYEKKNPKEIKEKFGPVLKNCKVKDFDSDNFCEEAWEYFTKCFVNQPTASSAENNESNLKEIFKESHDYCVKESHVKEALVNQAKYGRIFVNNPELKCYLFCLFTHFQIIDKDTGKFTVSAYEKKNPKEIKEKFGPVLKNCKVKDFDSDNFCEEAWEYFTKCFVNQPTASSAENNESNLKEIFKESHDYCVKESHVKEGLVNQAKYGRIFVNNPELKCYLFCLFTHFQIIDKDTGKYTVSAYEKKNPKEIKEKFGPVLKNCKVKDFDSDNFCEEAWEYFTKCFVNQPTFIMP
;
A
#
# COMPACT_ATOMS: atom_id res chain seq x y z
N MET A 1 17.84 10.04 -4.95
CA MET A 1 16.52 10.63 -4.67
C MET A 1 16.40 11.92 -5.47
N LYS A 2 15.49 12.01 -6.45
CA LYS A 2 14.91 13.24 -7.08
C LYS A 2 13.81 12.88 -8.10
N ARG A 3 13.59 11.59 -8.39
CA ARG A 3 12.44 11.09 -9.16
C ARG A 3 11.08 11.20 -8.44
N GLY A 4 11.05 11.46 -7.13
CA GLY A 4 9.81 11.65 -6.36
C GLY A 4 9.21 13.06 -6.51
N MET A 5 10.04 14.09 -6.62
CA MET A 5 9.60 15.49 -6.81
C MET A 5 8.96 15.73 -8.19
N VAL A 6 9.25 14.82 -9.12
CA VAL A 6 8.87 14.77 -10.53
C VAL A 6 7.39 14.37 -10.70
N ILE A 7 6.92 13.41 -9.88
CA ILE A 7 5.50 13.00 -9.82
C ILE A 7 4.71 13.97 -8.94
N VAL A 8 5.23 14.37 -7.77
CA VAL A 8 4.54 15.29 -6.85
C VAL A 8 4.21 16.62 -7.51
N VAL A 9 5.03 17.14 -8.41
CA VAL A 9 4.82 18.43 -9.04
C VAL A 9 3.70 18.38 -10.10
N PHE A 10 3.59 17.28 -10.87
CA PHE A 10 2.50 17.07 -11.84
C PHE A 10 1.20 16.58 -11.18
N CYS A 11 1.29 15.63 -10.24
CA CYS A 11 0.21 15.24 -9.35
C CYS A 11 -0.29 16.44 -8.56
N SER A 12 0.57 17.33 -8.05
CA SER A 12 0.10 18.55 -7.38
C SER A 12 -0.58 19.56 -8.30
N PHE A 13 -0.29 19.56 -9.60
CA PHE A 13 -0.98 20.42 -10.55
C PHE A 13 -2.40 19.91 -10.83
N LEU A 14 -2.64 18.60 -10.66
CA LEU A 14 -3.89 17.93 -11.04
C LEU A 14 -4.68 17.33 -9.86
N LEU A 15 -4.09 17.05 -8.69
CA LEU A 15 -4.70 16.46 -7.49
C LEU A 15 -5.43 17.45 -6.59
N TYR A 16 -5.20 18.76 -6.76
CA TYR A 16 -5.90 19.78 -5.95
C TYR A 16 -7.42 19.84 -6.22
N PHE A 17 -7.91 19.17 -7.26
CA PHE A 17 -9.29 19.20 -7.77
C PHE A 17 -10.36 18.52 -6.93
N LYS A 18 -10.06 17.87 -5.78
CA LYS A 18 -11.11 17.13 -5.03
C LYS A 18 -11.15 17.25 -3.50
N ALA A 19 -10.30 18.02 -2.84
CA ALA A 19 -10.40 18.13 -1.37
C ALA A 19 -11.29 19.31 -0.95
N SER A 20 -12.58 19.05 -0.72
CA SER A 20 -13.44 19.91 0.10
C SER A 20 -13.22 19.61 1.59
N SER A 21 -13.23 20.69 2.38
CA SER A 21 -13.21 20.78 3.84
C SER A 21 -11.89 20.49 4.56
N ALA A 22 -11.02 21.51 4.65
CA ALA A 22 -10.54 22.09 5.92
C ALA A 22 -9.55 23.28 5.69
N GLU A 23 -9.98 24.47 6.12
CA GLU A 23 -9.23 25.66 6.58
C GLU A 23 -8.20 26.41 5.68
N ASN A 24 -8.73 27.42 5.00
CA ASN A 24 -8.29 28.83 4.87
C ASN A 24 -6.94 29.27 4.26
N ASN A 25 -6.05 28.38 3.83
CA ASN A 25 -4.96 28.76 2.88
C ASN A 25 -4.86 27.85 1.65
N GLU A 26 -5.67 26.78 1.62
CA GLU A 26 -5.67 25.76 0.57
C GLU A 26 -6.67 26.08 -0.56
N SER A 27 -7.61 27.00 -0.35
CA SER A 27 -8.70 27.30 -1.28
C SER A 27 -8.26 28.08 -2.52
N ASN A 28 -7.36 29.05 -2.37
CA ASN A 28 -6.97 29.95 -3.47
C ASN A 28 -6.12 29.22 -4.55
N LEU A 29 -5.24 28.31 -4.14
CA LEU A 29 -4.47 27.48 -5.08
C LEU A 29 -5.36 26.52 -5.87
N LYS A 30 -6.36 25.92 -5.21
CA LYS A 30 -7.34 25.02 -5.85
C LYS A 30 -8.05 25.74 -6.98
N GLU A 31 -8.49 26.96 -6.72
CA GLU A 31 -9.24 27.77 -7.65
C GLU A 31 -8.38 28.17 -8.85
N ILE A 32 -7.15 28.63 -8.63
CA ILE A 32 -6.22 28.98 -9.71
C ILE A 32 -5.92 27.77 -10.61
N PHE A 33 -5.62 26.59 -10.04
CA PHE A 33 -5.39 25.41 -10.87
C PHE A 33 -6.66 24.97 -11.60
N LYS A 34 -7.82 25.10 -10.96
CA LYS A 34 -9.11 24.77 -11.58
C LYS A 34 -9.40 25.65 -12.77
N GLU A 35 -9.26 26.97 -12.64
CA GLU A 35 -9.44 27.92 -13.73
C GLU A 35 -8.50 27.63 -14.89
N SER A 36 -7.22 27.40 -14.60
CA SER A 36 -6.21 27.05 -15.62
C SER A 36 -6.55 25.74 -16.34
N HIS A 37 -7.00 24.72 -15.62
CA HIS A 37 -7.39 23.44 -16.21
C HIS A 37 -8.65 23.57 -17.05
N ASP A 38 -9.73 24.16 -16.51
CA ASP A 38 -10.99 24.34 -17.24
C ASP A 38 -10.73 25.11 -18.56
N TYR A 39 -9.90 26.16 -18.48
CA TYR A 39 -9.46 26.92 -19.64
C TYR A 39 -8.69 26.04 -20.63
N CYS A 40 -7.70 25.29 -20.16
CA CYS A 40 -6.85 24.50 -21.05
C CYS A 40 -7.53 23.25 -21.61
N VAL A 41 -8.49 22.64 -20.92
CA VAL A 41 -9.34 21.58 -21.47
C VAL A 41 -10.17 22.13 -22.62
N LYS A 42 -10.76 23.32 -22.44
CA LYS A 42 -11.53 23.98 -23.48
C LYS A 42 -10.68 24.35 -24.69
N GLU A 43 -9.49 24.91 -24.48
CA GLU A 43 -8.61 25.38 -25.56
C GLU A 43 -7.93 24.24 -26.33
N SER A 44 -7.52 23.18 -25.64
CA SER A 44 -6.83 22.05 -26.28
C SER A 44 -7.77 20.98 -26.82
N HIS A 45 -9.05 21.02 -26.44
CA HIS A 45 -10.04 19.98 -26.69
C HIS A 45 -9.66 18.59 -26.18
N VAL A 46 -8.70 18.50 -25.25
CA VAL A 46 -8.27 17.22 -24.68
C VAL A 46 -9.41 16.52 -23.97
N ASN A 47 -9.51 15.22 -24.19
CA ASN A 47 -10.45 14.40 -23.42
C ASN A 47 -10.07 14.41 -21.94
N GLU A 48 -11.02 14.79 -21.09
CA GLU A 48 -10.87 14.84 -19.63
C GLU A 48 -10.37 13.50 -19.04
N ALA A 49 -10.73 12.36 -19.63
CA ALA A 49 -10.23 11.05 -19.22
C ALA A 49 -8.72 10.89 -19.48
N LEU A 50 -8.17 11.49 -20.54
CA LEU A 50 -6.73 11.49 -20.82
C LEU A 50 -5.96 12.41 -19.85
N VAL A 51 -6.55 13.55 -19.48
CA VAL A 51 -5.97 14.43 -18.44
C VAL A 51 -5.96 13.72 -17.10
N ASN A 52 -7.07 13.06 -16.74
CA ASN A 52 -7.16 12.26 -15.53
C ASN A 52 -6.20 11.06 -15.58
N GLN A 53 -6.02 10.41 -16.72
CA GLN A 53 -5.02 9.35 -16.86
C GLN A 53 -3.59 9.88 -16.63
N ALA A 54 -3.27 11.05 -17.20
CA ALA A 54 -1.99 11.72 -16.99
C ALA A 54 -1.78 12.15 -15.51
N LYS A 55 -2.88 12.49 -14.81
CA LYS A 55 -2.93 12.83 -13.37
C LYS A 55 -2.62 11.65 -12.45
N TYR A 56 -2.97 10.41 -12.84
CA TYR A 56 -2.90 9.22 -11.97
C TYR A 56 -1.77 8.23 -12.28
N GLY A 57 -0.88 8.53 -13.24
CA GLY A 57 0.41 7.86 -13.33
C GLY A 57 0.85 7.38 -14.71
N ARG A 58 2.10 7.75 -15.04
CA ARG A 58 3.15 7.11 -15.87
C ARG A 58 2.86 6.53 -17.26
N ASN A 59 1.63 6.35 -17.69
CA ASN A 59 1.27 6.11 -19.08
C ASN A 59 0.80 7.43 -19.69
N PHE A 60 1.78 8.28 -19.97
CA PHE A 60 1.59 9.45 -20.80
C PHE A 60 1.27 8.99 -22.23
N VAL A 61 -0.01 8.89 -22.56
CA VAL A 61 -0.45 8.56 -23.91
C VAL A 61 0.08 9.66 -24.83
N ASN A 62 0.79 9.26 -25.88
CA ASN A 62 1.28 10.17 -26.91
C ASN A 62 0.09 10.68 -27.75
N ASN A 63 -0.66 11.64 -27.20
CA ASN A 63 -1.87 12.20 -27.78
C ASN A 63 -1.66 13.71 -28.06
N PRO A 64 -1.94 14.19 -29.29
CA PRO A 64 -1.73 15.60 -29.66
C PRO A 64 -2.48 16.62 -28.79
N GLU A 65 -3.72 16.32 -28.40
CA GLU A 65 -4.56 17.21 -27.57
C GLU A 65 -3.98 17.34 -26.17
N LEU A 66 -3.48 16.24 -25.59
CA LEU A 66 -2.82 16.24 -24.28
C LEU A 66 -1.50 17.02 -24.31
N LYS A 67 -0.76 16.99 -25.42
CA LYS A 67 0.44 17.82 -25.59
C LYS A 67 0.11 19.31 -25.64
N CYS A 68 -0.94 19.66 -26.38
CA CYS A 68 -1.41 21.04 -26.46
C CYS A 68 -2.04 21.53 -25.14
N TYR A 69 -2.68 20.65 -24.38
CA TYR A 69 -3.12 20.93 -23.02
C TYR A 69 -1.94 21.35 -22.12
N LEU A 70 -0.81 20.63 -22.20
CA LEU A 70 0.39 20.97 -21.45
C LEU A 70 1.02 22.29 -21.89
N PHE A 71 1.09 22.54 -23.20
CA PHE A 71 1.52 23.84 -23.72
C PHE A 71 0.63 24.98 -23.21
N CYS A 72 -0.69 24.78 -23.22
CA CYS A 72 -1.64 25.74 -22.67
C CYS A 72 -1.36 26.02 -21.19
N LEU A 73 -1.11 25.00 -20.38
CA LEU A 73 -0.75 25.20 -18.97
C LEU A 73 0.55 26.00 -18.83
N PHE A 74 1.61 25.66 -19.57
CA PHE A 74 2.87 26.38 -19.46
C PHE A 74 2.76 27.85 -19.89
N THR A 75 1.93 28.14 -20.89
CA THR A 75 1.68 29.53 -21.31
C THR A 75 0.79 30.28 -20.32
N HIS A 76 -0.23 29.61 -19.76
CA HIS A 76 -1.11 30.18 -18.74
C HIS A 76 -0.32 30.61 -17.48
N PHE A 77 0.62 29.77 -17.04
CA PHE A 77 1.52 30.09 -15.91
C PHE A 77 2.77 30.86 -16.32
N GLN A 78 2.90 31.23 -17.61
CA GLN A 78 4.01 32.04 -18.15
C GLN A 78 5.39 31.45 -17.89
N ILE A 79 5.45 30.13 -17.98
CA ILE A 79 6.69 29.37 -18.04
C ILE A 79 7.26 29.48 -19.47
N ILE A 80 6.37 29.49 -20.46
CA ILE A 80 6.67 29.65 -21.89
C ILE A 80 5.87 30.83 -22.41
N ASP A 81 6.50 31.68 -23.20
CA ASP A 81 5.81 32.74 -23.93
C ASP A 81 4.99 32.14 -25.10
N LYS A 82 3.70 32.47 -25.17
CA LYS A 82 2.76 31.86 -26.13
C LYS A 82 3.13 32.12 -27.59
N ASP A 83 3.68 33.30 -27.87
CA ASP A 83 3.89 33.78 -29.24
C ASP A 83 5.31 33.47 -29.74
N THR A 84 6.28 33.44 -28.82
CA THR A 84 7.69 33.29 -29.17
C THR A 84 8.29 31.97 -28.74
N GLY A 85 7.58 31.16 -27.95
CA GLY A 85 8.11 29.89 -27.43
C GLY A 85 9.27 30.05 -26.44
N LYS A 86 9.56 31.29 -26.01
CA LYS A 86 10.69 31.60 -25.12
C LYS A 86 10.44 31.11 -23.71
N TYR A 87 11.45 30.45 -23.14
CA TYR A 87 11.42 29.95 -21.78
C TYR A 87 11.74 31.06 -20.78
N THR A 88 10.81 31.39 -19.88
CA THR A 88 10.90 32.61 -19.06
C THR A 88 10.64 32.37 -17.57
N VAL A 89 11.58 31.71 -16.87
CA VAL A 89 11.51 31.50 -15.41
C VAL A 89 11.28 32.81 -14.64
N SER A 90 11.86 33.91 -15.10
CA SER A 90 11.69 35.24 -14.47
C SER A 90 10.26 35.78 -14.59
N ALA A 91 9.57 35.52 -15.71
CA ALA A 91 8.17 35.90 -15.89
C ALA A 91 7.27 35.08 -14.95
N TYR A 92 7.51 33.77 -14.88
CA TYR A 92 6.88 32.88 -13.93
C TYR A 92 7.05 33.38 -12.48
N GLU A 93 8.26 33.74 -12.07
CA GLU A 93 8.56 34.22 -10.71
C GLU A 93 7.92 35.57 -10.37
N LYS A 94 7.70 36.41 -11.39
CA LYS A 94 7.10 37.73 -11.19
C LYS A 94 5.59 37.67 -11.04
N LYS A 95 4.93 36.81 -11.81
CA LYS A 95 3.47 36.87 -12.00
C LYS A 95 2.67 35.79 -11.28
N ASN A 96 3.32 34.71 -10.83
CA ASN A 96 2.62 33.67 -10.09
C ASN A 96 2.61 33.93 -8.58
N PRO A 97 1.56 33.46 -7.87
CA PRO A 97 1.50 33.47 -6.41
C PRO A 97 2.71 32.80 -5.76
N LYS A 98 3.05 33.23 -4.54
CA LYS A 98 4.24 32.77 -3.81
C LYS A 98 4.28 31.24 -3.70
N GLU A 99 3.14 30.65 -3.37
CA GLU A 99 2.98 29.22 -3.12
C GLU A 99 3.20 28.39 -4.39
N ILE A 100 2.76 28.89 -5.55
CA ILE A 100 3.02 28.27 -6.86
C ILE A 100 4.53 28.38 -7.15
N LYS A 101 5.12 29.56 -6.95
CA LYS A 101 6.55 29.79 -7.18
C LYS A 101 7.47 28.91 -6.34
N GLU A 102 7.19 28.77 -5.06
CA GLU A 102 7.95 27.92 -4.16
C GLU A 102 7.89 26.44 -4.58
N LYS A 103 6.75 26.02 -5.13
CA LYS A 103 6.53 24.64 -5.55
C LYS A 103 7.22 24.26 -6.86
N PHE A 104 7.08 25.05 -7.92
CA PHE A 104 7.64 24.72 -9.24
C PHE A 104 8.94 25.44 -9.56
N GLY A 105 9.23 26.58 -8.92
CA GLY A 105 10.43 27.39 -9.17
C GLY A 105 11.74 26.61 -9.09
N PRO A 106 11.97 25.74 -8.09
CA PRO A 106 13.16 24.90 -8.04
C PRO A 106 13.29 23.93 -9.22
N VAL A 107 12.18 23.38 -9.74
CA VAL A 107 12.20 22.50 -10.92
C VAL A 107 12.54 23.29 -12.17
N LEU A 108 11.89 24.44 -12.35
CA LEU A 108 12.08 25.34 -13.48
C LEU A 108 13.53 25.85 -13.56
N LYS A 109 14.10 26.30 -12.44
CA LYS A 109 15.50 26.76 -12.37
C LYS A 109 16.51 25.67 -12.70
N ASN A 110 16.23 24.44 -12.26
CA ASN A 110 17.13 23.31 -12.48
C ASN A 110 16.95 22.67 -13.85
N CYS A 111 15.86 22.97 -14.56
CA CYS A 111 15.67 22.45 -15.89
C CYS A 111 16.43 23.27 -16.93
N LYS A 112 17.45 22.63 -17.53
CA LYS A 112 18.24 23.20 -18.63
C LYS A 112 17.57 22.88 -19.96
N VAL A 113 16.67 23.74 -20.40
CA VAL A 113 16.09 23.68 -21.75
C VAL A 113 16.48 24.90 -22.57
N LYS A 114 16.34 24.78 -23.88
CA LYS A 114 16.44 25.90 -24.81
C LYS A 114 15.06 26.48 -25.05
N ASP A 115 15.03 27.68 -25.63
CA ASP A 115 13.82 28.25 -26.21
C ASP A 115 13.27 27.33 -27.30
N PHE A 116 11.96 27.38 -27.53
CA PHE A 116 11.34 26.56 -28.56
C PHE A 116 11.74 27.06 -29.94
N ASP A 117 12.16 26.16 -30.82
CA ASP A 117 12.72 26.47 -32.13
C ASP A 117 11.93 25.86 -33.30
N SER A 118 10.82 25.17 -33.01
CA SER A 118 9.91 24.58 -34.00
C SER A 118 8.57 25.32 -34.07
N ASP A 119 7.86 25.10 -35.18
CA ASP A 119 6.49 25.58 -35.37
C ASP A 119 5.45 24.74 -34.57
N ASN A 120 5.89 23.71 -33.83
CA ASN A 120 5.02 22.81 -33.06
C ASN A 120 5.29 22.91 -31.56
N PHE A 121 4.82 24.01 -30.97
CA PHE A 121 4.98 24.27 -29.54
C PHE A 121 4.32 23.23 -28.63
N CYS A 122 3.31 22.49 -29.09
CA CYS A 122 2.73 21.40 -28.31
C CYS A 122 3.72 20.23 -28.14
N GLU A 123 4.43 19.86 -29.22
CA GLU A 123 5.43 18.80 -29.17
C GLU A 123 6.62 19.21 -28.29
N GLU A 124 7.07 20.46 -28.42
CA GLU A 124 8.16 20.96 -27.59
C GLU A 124 7.76 21.12 -26.12
N ALA A 125 6.52 21.52 -25.82
CA ALA A 125 5.99 21.51 -24.48
C ALA A 125 5.99 20.10 -23.88
N TRP A 126 5.68 19.09 -24.70
CA TRP A 126 5.76 17.69 -24.28
C TRP A 126 7.20 17.24 -23.97
N GLU A 127 8.13 17.58 -24.85
CA GLU A 127 9.55 17.29 -24.61
C GLU A 127 10.09 18.03 -23.39
N TYR A 128 9.74 19.30 -23.24
CA TYR A 128 10.05 20.12 -22.08
C TYR A 128 9.50 19.47 -20.81
N PHE A 129 8.22 19.11 -20.81
CA PHE A 129 7.56 18.43 -19.71
C PHE A 129 8.31 17.14 -19.32
N THR A 130 8.57 16.29 -20.30
CA THR A 130 9.24 15.00 -20.04
C THR A 130 10.68 15.17 -19.58
N LYS A 131 11.46 16.10 -20.15
CA LYS A 131 12.84 16.39 -19.72
C LYS A 131 12.88 17.00 -18.32
N CYS A 132 12.05 18.01 -18.06
CA CYS A 132 12.10 18.83 -16.85
C CYS A 132 11.38 18.25 -15.66
N PHE A 133 10.25 17.59 -15.90
CA PHE A 133 9.36 17.11 -14.86
C PHE A 133 9.31 15.59 -14.77
N VAL A 134 9.73 14.83 -15.79
CA VAL A 134 9.72 13.35 -15.78
C VAL A 134 11.15 12.75 -15.66
N ASN A 135 12.15 13.35 -16.30
CA ASN A 135 13.47 12.72 -16.53
C ASN A 135 14.67 13.33 -15.75
N GLN A 136 14.46 14.17 -14.73
CA GLN A 136 15.55 14.85 -14.02
C GLN A 136 16.58 13.90 -13.33
N PRO A 137 17.91 14.11 -13.52
CA PRO A 137 18.97 13.39 -12.80
C PRO A 137 19.14 13.86 -11.35
N THR A 138 19.45 12.93 -10.44
CA THR A 138 19.31 13.13 -8.98
C THR A 138 20.55 13.75 -8.31
N ALA A 139 20.36 14.78 -7.46
CA ALA A 139 21.41 15.31 -6.56
C ALA A 139 20.85 16.00 -5.29
N SER A 140 20.25 15.27 -4.36
CA SER A 140 20.17 15.58 -2.91
C SER A 140 19.15 14.68 -2.19
N SER A 141 19.58 14.13 -1.06
CA SER A 141 18.99 13.04 -0.27
C SER A 141 18.41 13.53 1.07
N ALA A 142 17.44 12.78 1.60
CA ALA A 142 17.32 12.35 3.01
C ALA A 142 15.99 12.62 3.75
N GLU A 143 15.12 13.57 3.38
CA GLU A 143 13.87 13.80 4.15
C GLU A 143 12.54 13.47 3.42
N ASN A 144 12.54 13.25 2.09
CA ASN A 144 11.30 13.19 1.30
C ASN A 144 10.97 11.83 0.65
N ASN A 145 11.54 10.72 1.12
CA ASN A 145 11.33 9.40 0.49
C ASN A 145 10.13 8.63 1.05
N GLU A 146 9.70 8.90 2.27
CA GLU A 146 8.56 8.20 2.89
C GLU A 146 7.21 8.77 2.41
N SER A 147 7.14 10.08 2.15
CA SER A 147 5.93 10.77 1.69
C SER A 147 5.50 10.34 0.29
N ASN A 148 6.44 10.27 -0.66
CA ASN A 148 6.14 9.90 -2.06
C ASN A 148 5.65 8.47 -2.23
N LEU A 149 6.20 7.55 -1.44
CA LEU A 149 5.78 6.15 -1.47
C LEU A 149 4.38 5.99 -0.84
N LYS A 150 4.12 6.71 0.26
CA LYS A 150 2.79 6.78 0.88
C LYS A 150 1.74 7.32 -0.08
N GLU A 151 2.07 8.36 -0.86
CA GLU A 151 1.16 8.94 -1.85
C GLU A 151 0.79 7.96 -2.96
N ILE A 152 1.78 7.28 -3.57
CA ILE A 152 1.53 6.25 -4.60
C ILE A 152 0.63 5.13 -4.09
N PHE A 153 0.90 4.63 -2.87
CA PHE A 153 0.06 3.59 -2.28
C PHE A 153 -1.33 4.10 -1.95
N LYS A 154 -1.45 5.34 -1.47
CA LYS A 154 -2.75 5.97 -1.20
C LYS A 154 -3.57 6.10 -2.48
N GLU A 155 -2.99 6.58 -3.57
CA GLU A 155 -3.68 6.71 -4.86
C GLU A 155 -4.14 5.36 -5.39
N SER A 156 -3.24 4.36 -5.37
CA SER A 156 -3.56 3.00 -5.80
C SER A 156 -4.68 2.39 -4.95
N HIS A 157 -4.64 2.64 -3.64
CA HIS A 157 -5.65 2.22 -2.69
C HIS A 157 -7.00 2.89 -2.95
N ASP A 158 -7.05 4.23 -3.04
CA ASP A 158 -8.28 4.98 -3.29
C ASP A 158 -8.96 4.54 -4.59
N TYR A 159 -8.15 4.33 -5.65
CA TYR A 159 -8.62 3.80 -6.93
C TYR A 159 -9.22 2.40 -6.75
N CYS A 160 -8.49 1.47 -6.15
CA CYS A 160 -8.94 0.10 -6.02
C CYS A 160 -10.09 -0.09 -5.04
N VAL A 161 -10.21 0.74 -3.99
CA VAL A 161 -11.40 0.79 -3.12
C VAL A 161 -12.64 1.14 -3.95
N LYS A 162 -12.53 2.14 -4.82
CA LYS A 162 -13.62 2.56 -5.69
C LYS A 162 -14.00 1.48 -6.71
N GLU A 163 -13.01 0.87 -7.38
CA GLU A 163 -13.25 -0.11 -8.45
C GLU A 163 -13.77 -1.45 -7.93
N SER A 164 -13.28 -1.91 -6.78
CA SER A 164 -13.70 -3.20 -6.20
C SER A 164 -14.94 -3.09 -5.31
N HIS A 165 -15.36 -1.86 -4.97
CA HIS A 165 -16.39 -1.57 -3.99
C HIS A 165 -16.13 -2.14 -2.58
N VAL A 166 -14.88 -2.52 -2.27
CA VAL A 166 -14.51 -3.01 -0.94
C VAL A 166 -14.70 -1.92 0.10
N LYS A 167 -15.21 -2.28 1.27
CA LYS A 167 -15.32 -1.35 2.40
C LYS A 167 -13.94 -1.08 3.00
N GLU A 168 -13.67 0.18 3.31
CA GLU A 168 -12.43 0.63 3.94
C GLU A 168 -12.10 -0.12 5.24
N ALA A 169 -13.13 -0.50 6.00
CA ALA A 169 -12.98 -1.33 7.19
C ALA A 169 -12.33 -2.70 6.89
N LEU A 170 -12.68 -3.34 5.77
CA LEU A 170 -12.12 -4.64 5.36
C LEU A 170 -10.68 -4.50 4.89
N VAL A 171 -10.34 -3.42 4.17
CA VAL A 171 -8.97 -3.16 3.74
C VAL A 171 -8.06 -2.89 4.95
N ASN A 172 -8.53 -2.08 5.91
CA ASN A 172 -7.79 -1.83 7.13
C ASN A 172 -7.60 -3.10 7.96
N GLN A 173 -8.60 -3.98 8.04
CA GLN A 173 -8.42 -5.29 8.65
C GLN A 173 -7.31 -6.09 7.93
N ALA A 174 -7.35 -6.20 6.60
CA ALA A 174 -6.32 -6.91 5.84
C ALA A 174 -4.90 -6.34 6.04
N LYS A 175 -4.78 -5.01 6.11
CA LYS A 175 -3.50 -4.29 6.30
C LYS A 175 -2.78 -4.64 7.60
N TYR A 176 -3.52 -4.87 8.68
CA TYR A 176 -2.95 -5.21 10.00
C TYR A 176 -2.79 -6.71 10.22
N GLY A 177 -2.76 -7.52 9.15
CA GLY A 177 -2.71 -8.98 9.28
C GLY A 177 -3.99 -9.58 9.87
N ARG A 178 -5.09 -8.82 9.84
CA ARG A 178 -6.41 -9.30 10.24
C ARG A 178 -7.15 -9.73 8.98
N ILE A 179 -6.60 -10.70 8.26
CA ILE A 179 -7.24 -11.23 7.06
C ILE A 179 -8.33 -12.23 7.50
N PHE A 180 -9.50 -11.71 7.87
CA PHE A 180 -10.59 -12.54 8.44
C PHE A 180 -11.73 -12.81 7.48
N VAL A 181 -11.70 -12.33 6.24
CA VAL A 181 -12.93 -12.37 5.42
C VAL A 181 -12.63 -12.90 4.04
N ASN A 182 -13.19 -14.10 3.76
CA ASN A 182 -13.47 -14.58 2.42
C ASN A 182 -14.51 -13.63 1.80
N ASN A 183 -14.05 -12.46 1.34
CA ASN A 183 -14.91 -11.40 0.84
C ASN A 183 -14.58 -11.14 -0.64
N PRO A 184 -15.54 -11.31 -1.56
CA PRO A 184 -15.32 -11.11 -2.99
C PRO A 184 -14.78 -9.71 -3.34
N GLU A 185 -15.25 -8.66 -2.67
CA GLU A 185 -14.79 -7.29 -2.93
C GLU A 185 -13.32 -7.11 -2.55
N LEU A 186 -12.86 -7.68 -1.42
CA LEU A 186 -11.47 -7.64 -0.98
C LEU A 186 -10.54 -8.43 -1.92
N LYS A 187 -11.01 -9.55 -2.47
CA LYS A 187 -10.27 -10.31 -3.49
C LYS A 187 -10.08 -9.50 -4.76
N CYS A 188 -11.14 -8.85 -5.23
CA CYS A 188 -11.08 -7.97 -6.39
C CYS A 188 -10.27 -6.69 -6.12
N TYR A 189 -10.25 -6.18 -4.89
CA TYR A 189 -9.36 -5.09 -4.48
C TYR A 189 -7.88 -5.48 -4.66
N LEU A 190 -7.50 -6.69 -4.25
CA LEU A 190 -6.13 -7.19 -4.44
C LEU A 190 -5.79 -7.41 -5.92
N PHE A 191 -6.72 -7.98 -6.70
CA PHE A 191 -6.55 -8.07 -8.16
C PHE A 191 -6.36 -6.69 -8.80
N CYS A 192 -7.15 -5.70 -8.39
CA CYS A 192 -6.99 -4.32 -8.83
C CYS A 192 -5.59 -3.77 -8.50
N LEU A 193 -5.08 -4.00 -7.29
CA LEU A 193 -3.72 -3.55 -6.95
C LEU A 193 -2.66 -4.23 -7.82
N PHE A 194 -2.75 -5.54 -8.04
CA PHE A 194 -1.78 -6.25 -8.88
C PHE A 194 -1.80 -5.79 -10.34
N THR A 195 -2.98 -5.49 -10.87
CA THR A 195 -3.11 -4.95 -12.24
C THR A 195 -2.65 -3.49 -12.31
N HIS A 196 -2.96 -2.67 -11.30
CA HIS A 196 -2.50 -1.28 -11.20
C HIS A 196 -0.96 -1.20 -11.17
N PHE A 197 -0.31 -2.11 -10.44
CA PHE A 197 1.15 -2.23 -10.42
C PHE A 197 1.72 -3.08 -11.58
N GLN A 198 0.89 -3.57 -12.50
CA GLN A 198 1.29 -4.37 -13.67
C GLN A 198 2.11 -5.61 -13.29
N ILE A 199 1.73 -6.22 -12.18
CA ILE A 199 2.18 -7.55 -11.78
C ILE A 199 1.40 -8.60 -12.59
N ILE A 200 0.11 -8.33 -12.82
CA ILE A 200 -0.81 -9.18 -13.58
C ILE A 200 -1.45 -8.33 -14.67
N ASP A 201 -1.58 -8.88 -15.87
CA ASP A 201 -2.35 -8.28 -16.95
C ASP A 201 -3.86 -8.38 -16.67
N LYS A 202 -4.57 -7.26 -16.79
CA LYS A 202 -5.99 -7.17 -16.38
C LYS A 202 -6.91 -8.08 -17.22
N ASP A 203 -6.61 -8.24 -18.49
CA ASP A 203 -7.51 -8.90 -19.45
C ASP A 203 -7.17 -10.39 -19.62
N THR A 204 -5.90 -10.74 -19.45
CA THR A 204 -5.41 -12.11 -19.69
C THR A 204 -5.03 -12.87 -18.44
N GLY A 205 -4.93 -12.22 -17.27
CA GLY A 205 -4.48 -12.86 -16.04
C GLY A 205 -3.00 -13.31 -16.07
N LYS A 206 -2.24 -12.92 -17.09
CA LYS A 206 -0.83 -13.31 -17.25
C LYS A 206 0.08 -12.49 -16.35
N PHE A 207 1.10 -13.14 -15.78
CA PHE A 207 2.07 -12.44 -14.96
C PHE A 207 3.06 -11.63 -15.81
N THR A 208 3.15 -10.34 -15.53
CA THR A 208 4.01 -9.39 -16.27
C THR A 208 5.11 -8.83 -15.38
N VAL A 209 5.87 -9.70 -14.71
CA VAL A 209 6.97 -9.30 -13.80
C VAL A 209 7.96 -8.34 -14.48
N SER A 210 8.24 -8.52 -15.77
CA SER A 210 9.07 -7.61 -16.56
C SER A 210 8.46 -6.21 -16.74
N ALA A 211 7.14 -6.12 -16.90
CA ALA A 211 6.42 -4.83 -16.96
C ALA A 211 6.47 -4.14 -15.60
N TYR A 212 6.25 -4.89 -14.51
CA TYR A 212 6.42 -4.41 -13.15
C TYR A 212 7.83 -3.83 -12.93
N GLU A 213 8.88 -4.55 -13.33
CA GLU A 213 10.27 -4.12 -13.18
C GLU A 213 10.62 -2.87 -14.01
N LYS A 214 10.00 -2.73 -15.17
CA LYS A 214 10.22 -1.59 -16.06
C LYS A 214 9.50 -0.34 -15.59
N LYS A 215 8.25 -0.47 -15.13
CA LYS A 215 7.33 0.67 -14.97
C LYS A 215 7.16 1.15 -13.53
N ASN A 216 7.56 0.36 -12.52
CA ASN A 216 7.42 0.76 -11.10
C ASN A 216 8.63 1.53 -10.54
N PRO A 217 8.43 2.37 -9.50
CA PRO A 217 9.50 3.10 -8.83
C PRO A 217 10.48 2.12 -8.21
N LYS A 218 11.74 2.53 -8.10
CA LYS A 218 12.83 1.67 -7.61
C LYS A 218 12.49 1.10 -6.24
N GLU A 219 11.96 1.92 -5.35
CA GLU A 219 11.62 1.56 -3.97
C GLU A 219 10.54 0.47 -3.89
N ILE A 220 9.50 0.54 -4.75
CA ILE A 220 8.46 -0.50 -4.84
C ILE A 220 9.08 -1.79 -5.38
N LYS A 221 9.90 -1.69 -6.44
CA LYS A 221 10.59 -2.82 -7.05
C LYS A 221 11.54 -3.52 -6.10
N GLU A 222 12.29 -2.78 -5.30
CA GLU A 222 13.18 -3.34 -4.28
C GLU A 222 12.37 -4.01 -3.16
N LYS A 223 11.22 -3.44 -2.79
CA LYS A 223 10.37 -3.99 -1.73
C LYS A 223 9.66 -5.28 -2.11
N PHE A 224 9.03 -5.35 -3.29
CA PHE A 224 8.26 -6.54 -3.68
C PHE A 224 8.93 -7.40 -4.75
N GLY A 225 9.91 -6.89 -5.48
CA GLY A 225 10.62 -7.64 -6.51
C GLY A 225 11.22 -8.98 -6.03
N PRO A 226 11.85 -9.06 -4.84
CA PRO A 226 12.31 -10.35 -4.30
C PRO A 226 11.17 -11.35 -4.13
N VAL A 227 10.03 -10.89 -3.60
CA VAL A 227 8.83 -11.72 -3.38
C VAL A 227 8.28 -12.23 -4.71
N LEU A 228 8.15 -11.33 -5.70
CA LEU A 228 7.66 -11.65 -7.05
C LEU A 228 8.58 -12.64 -7.78
N LYS A 229 9.90 -12.51 -7.64
CA LYS A 229 10.88 -13.42 -8.27
C LYS A 229 10.90 -14.79 -7.62
N ASN A 230 10.77 -14.83 -6.30
CA ASN A 230 10.85 -16.08 -5.54
C ASN A 230 9.55 -16.87 -5.58
N CYS A 231 8.41 -16.21 -5.79
CA CYS A 231 7.14 -16.89 -5.87
C CYS A 231 6.86 -17.40 -7.30
N LYS A 232 7.10 -18.70 -7.51
CA LYS A 232 6.75 -19.39 -8.75
C LYS A 232 5.25 -19.71 -8.78
N VAL A 233 4.51 -19.03 -9.64
CA VAL A 233 3.11 -19.30 -9.94
C VAL A 233 2.90 -19.41 -11.44
N LYS A 234 1.84 -20.11 -11.84
CA LYS A 234 1.40 -20.17 -13.23
C LYS A 234 0.52 -18.96 -13.53
N ASP A 235 0.37 -18.63 -14.81
CA ASP A 235 -0.65 -17.67 -15.26
C ASP A 235 -2.04 -18.11 -14.80
N PHE A 236 -2.94 -17.14 -14.65
CA PHE A 236 -4.31 -17.43 -14.27
C PHE A 236 -5.03 -18.18 -15.37
N ASP A 237 -5.77 -19.22 -15.00
CA ASP A 237 -6.42 -20.15 -15.93
C ASP A 237 -7.95 -20.26 -15.74
N SER A 238 -8.51 -19.51 -14.79
CA SER A 238 -9.95 -19.40 -14.55
C SER A 238 -10.52 -18.05 -15.00
N ASP A 239 -11.85 -18.01 -15.15
CA ASP A 239 -12.58 -16.77 -15.42
C ASP A 239 -12.72 -15.86 -14.17
N ASN A 240 -12.19 -16.29 -13.01
CA ASN A 240 -12.28 -15.57 -11.75
C ASN A 240 -10.91 -15.06 -11.27
N PHE A 241 -10.40 -14.04 -11.95
CA PHE A 241 -9.11 -13.43 -11.63
C PHE A 241 -9.03 -12.85 -10.21
N CYS A 242 -10.16 -12.50 -9.59
CA CYS A 242 -10.16 -12.04 -8.20
C CYS A 242 -9.77 -13.18 -7.24
N GLU A 243 -10.31 -14.39 -7.45
CA GLU A 243 -9.97 -15.56 -6.63
C GLU A 243 -8.50 -15.94 -6.80
N GLU A 244 -8.02 -15.97 -8.04
CA GLU A 244 -6.63 -16.34 -8.29
C GLU A 244 -5.64 -15.28 -7.80
N ALA A 245 -5.99 -14.00 -7.87
CA ALA A 245 -5.21 -12.93 -7.23
C ALA A 245 -5.13 -13.11 -5.72
N TRP A 246 -6.21 -13.56 -5.08
CA TRP A 246 -6.23 -13.87 -3.67
C TRP A 246 -5.31 -15.04 -3.33
N GLU A 247 -5.39 -16.14 -4.08
CA GLU A 247 -4.53 -17.30 -3.90
C GLU A 247 -3.06 -16.93 -4.13
N TYR A 248 -2.78 -16.12 -5.15
CA TYR A 248 -1.46 -15.58 -5.43
C TYR A 248 -0.93 -14.76 -4.26
N PHE A 249 -1.70 -13.80 -3.77
CA PHE A 249 -1.33 -12.99 -2.61
C PHE A 249 -1.03 -13.88 -1.38
N THR A 250 -1.93 -14.83 -1.12
CA THR A 250 -1.83 -15.78 0.00
C THR A 250 -0.58 -16.64 -0.12
N LYS A 251 -0.30 -17.19 -1.30
CA LYS A 251 0.87 -18.04 -1.51
C LYS A 251 2.17 -17.24 -1.47
N CYS A 252 2.18 -16.07 -2.09
CA CYS A 252 3.40 -15.37 -2.45
C CYS A 252 3.80 -14.27 -1.50
N PHE A 253 2.87 -13.57 -0.87
CA PHE A 253 3.19 -12.51 0.10
C PHE A 253 2.96 -12.99 1.52
N VAL A 254 2.13 -14.02 1.65
CA VAL A 254 1.61 -14.51 2.90
C VAL A 254 2.21 -15.86 3.33
N ASN A 255 2.56 -16.75 2.42
CA ASN A 255 3.15 -18.05 2.78
C ASN A 255 4.65 -18.14 2.43
N GLN A 256 5.36 -17.00 2.30
CA GLN A 256 6.81 -17.03 2.08
C GLN A 256 7.54 -17.58 3.31
N PRO A 257 8.43 -18.59 3.16
CA PRO A 257 9.37 -18.94 4.20
C PRO A 257 10.37 -17.78 4.36
N THR A 258 10.39 -17.14 5.52
CA THR A 258 11.29 -16.01 5.77
C THR A 258 12.74 -16.48 5.80
N ALA A 259 13.53 -16.08 4.82
CA ALA A 259 14.93 -15.78 5.04
C ALA A 259 15.00 -14.47 5.85
N SER A 260 15.76 -14.44 6.95
CA SER A 260 15.92 -13.36 7.93
C SER A 260 14.80 -13.20 8.97
N SER A 261 14.90 -13.93 10.10
CA SER A 261 14.85 -13.27 11.41
C SER A 261 16.27 -13.23 11.95
N ALA A 262 16.71 -12.07 12.40
CA ALA A 262 18.01 -11.86 13.00
C ALA A 262 18.14 -12.77 14.23
N GLU A 263 19.03 -13.74 14.14
CA GLU A 263 19.62 -14.39 15.30
C GLU A 263 20.29 -13.30 16.13
N ASN A 264 19.82 -13.12 17.36
CA ASN A 264 20.63 -13.25 18.57
C ASN A 264 19.68 -13.05 19.78
N ASN A 265 19.51 -14.12 20.57
CA ASN A 265 18.65 -14.34 21.76
C ASN A 265 17.41 -15.26 21.58
N GLU A 266 17.24 -15.95 20.44
CA GLU A 266 15.96 -16.60 20.05
C GLU A 266 15.89 -18.14 20.24
N SER A 267 16.96 -18.83 20.65
CA SER A 267 17.01 -20.30 20.62
C SER A 267 16.03 -20.98 21.59
N ASN A 268 15.98 -20.53 22.85
CA ASN A 268 15.20 -21.20 23.90
C ASN A 268 13.69 -20.95 23.74
N LEU A 269 13.29 -19.74 23.31
CA LEU A 269 11.88 -19.43 23.02
C LEU A 269 11.38 -20.26 21.83
N LYS A 270 12.18 -20.37 20.77
CA LYS A 270 11.83 -21.17 19.58
C LYS A 270 11.58 -22.63 19.96
N GLU A 271 12.39 -23.20 20.84
CA GLU A 271 12.25 -24.59 21.29
C GLU A 271 10.98 -24.80 22.13
N ILE A 272 10.69 -23.93 23.10
CA ILE A 272 9.47 -24.03 23.92
C ILE A 272 8.21 -23.89 23.07
N PHE A 273 8.20 -22.95 22.12
CA PHE A 273 7.06 -22.79 21.21
C PHE A 273 6.92 -23.98 20.27
N LYS A 274 8.02 -24.59 19.83
CA LYS A 274 7.99 -25.78 18.98
C LYS A 274 7.38 -26.97 19.72
N GLU A 275 7.81 -27.27 20.94
CA GLU A 275 7.22 -28.37 21.72
C GLU A 275 5.71 -28.16 21.96
N SER A 276 5.32 -26.95 22.36
CA SER A 276 3.92 -26.60 22.59
C SER A 276 3.10 -26.71 21.30
N HIS A 277 3.67 -26.28 20.18
CA HIS A 277 3.06 -26.37 18.86
C HIS A 277 2.88 -27.83 18.43
N ASP A 278 3.92 -28.64 18.46
CA ASP A 278 3.88 -30.06 18.06
C ASP A 278 2.83 -30.83 18.89
N TYR A 279 2.78 -30.57 20.20
CA TYR A 279 1.76 -31.11 21.09
C TYR A 279 0.35 -30.68 20.66
N CYS A 280 0.12 -29.38 20.49
CA CYS A 280 -1.23 -28.88 20.20
C CYS A 280 -1.71 -29.18 18.79
N VAL A 281 -0.83 -29.32 17.79
CA VAL A 281 -1.19 -29.81 16.45
C VAL A 281 -1.73 -31.23 16.56
N LYS A 282 -1.07 -32.09 17.34
CA LYS A 282 -1.49 -33.46 17.57
C LYS A 282 -2.84 -33.56 18.30
N GLU A 283 -3.01 -32.77 19.37
CA GLU A 283 -4.22 -32.83 20.21
C GLU A 283 -5.45 -32.22 19.54
N SER A 284 -5.29 -31.13 18.78
CA SER A 284 -6.41 -30.45 18.12
C SER A 284 -6.74 -31.02 16.73
N HIS A 285 -5.85 -31.86 16.20
CA HIS A 285 -5.89 -32.37 14.82
C HIS A 285 -5.88 -31.27 13.74
N VAL A 286 -5.51 -30.04 14.09
CA VAL A 286 -5.41 -28.94 13.13
C VAL A 286 -4.37 -29.24 12.08
N LYS A 287 -4.67 -28.93 10.82
CA LYS A 287 -3.69 -29.03 9.74
C LYS A 287 -2.60 -27.98 9.91
N GLU A 288 -1.35 -28.40 9.76
CA GLU A 288 -0.16 -27.54 9.83
C GLU A 288 -0.27 -26.29 8.92
N GLY A 289 -0.89 -26.44 7.75
CA GLY A 289 -1.16 -25.32 6.84
C GLY A 289 -2.05 -24.23 7.45
N LEU A 290 -3.03 -24.58 8.29
CA LEU A 290 -3.90 -23.62 8.97
C LEU A 290 -3.18 -22.90 10.11
N VAL A 291 -2.32 -23.62 10.85
CA VAL A 291 -1.51 -23.02 11.92
C VAL A 291 -0.50 -22.03 11.35
N ASN A 292 0.17 -22.38 10.25
CA ASN A 292 1.09 -21.47 9.58
C ASN A 292 0.37 -20.22 9.04
N GLN A 293 -0.85 -20.35 8.51
CA GLN A 293 -1.66 -19.19 8.11
C GLN A 293 -1.99 -18.25 9.29
N ALA A 294 -2.26 -18.82 10.47
CA ALA A 294 -2.52 -18.06 11.69
C ALA A 294 -1.26 -17.38 12.26
N LYS A 295 -0.12 -18.11 12.28
CA LYS A 295 1.19 -17.65 12.78
C LYS A 295 1.64 -16.35 12.14
N TYR A 296 1.55 -16.28 10.82
CA TYR A 296 2.06 -15.13 10.07
C TYR A 296 1.05 -13.97 9.96
N GLY A 297 -0.04 -13.99 10.75
CA GLY A 297 -1.06 -12.94 10.80
C GLY A 297 -1.83 -12.82 9.50
N ARG A 298 -2.26 -13.95 8.93
CA ARG A 298 -2.43 -14.00 7.48
C ARG A 298 -3.64 -14.72 6.92
N ILE A 299 -4.36 -15.53 7.68
CA ILE A 299 -5.82 -15.74 7.60
C ILE A 299 -6.21 -16.51 8.87
N PHE A 300 -7.20 -16.02 9.59
CA PHE A 300 -7.80 -16.75 10.70
C PHE A 300 -9.11 -17.36 10.19
N VAL A 301 -9.01 -18.54 9.58
CA VAL A 301 -10.18 -19.28 9.12
C VAL A 301 -11.01 -19.62 10.35
N ASN A 302 -12.32 -19.35 10.31
CA ASN A 302 -13.26 -19.87 11.29
C ASN A 302 -13.31 -21.41 11.16
N ASN A 303 -12.36 -22.07 11.81
CA ASN A 303 -12.12 -23.51 11.71
C ASN A 303 -12.09 -24.10 13.13
N PRO A 304 -12.94 -25.11 13.43
CA PRO A 304 -13.02 -25.70 14.77
C PRO A 304 -11.70 -26.26 15.29
N GLU A 305 -10.89 -26.89 14.44
CA GLU A 305 -9.60 -27.47 14.81
C GLU A 305 -8.60 -26.37 15.21
N LEU A 306 -8.56 -25.26 14.46
CA LEU A 306 -7.72 -24.11 14.78
C LEU A 306 -8.15 -23.40 16.08
N LYS A 307 -9.45 -23.35 16.38
CA LYS A 307 -9.95 -22.83 17.66
C LYS A 307 -9.50 -23.69 18.83
N CYS A 308 -9.60 -25.01 18.68
CA CYS A 308 -9.14 -25.94 19.70
C CYS A 308 -7.60 -25.98 19.82
N TYR A 309 -6.86 -25.73 18.74
CA TYR A 309 -5.42 -25.51 18.78
C TYR A 309 -5.05 -24.32 19.69
N LEU A 310 -5.76 -23.19 19.57
CA LEU A 310 -5.54 -22.04 20.45
C LEU A 310 -5.89 -22.34 21.91
N PHE A 311 -7.00 -23.02 22.15
CA PHE A 311 -7.36 -23.46 23.51
C PHE A 311 -6.28 -24.37 24.10
N CYS A 312 -5.75 -25.30 23.31
CA CYS A 312 -4.63 -26.15 23.72
C CYS A 312 -3.40 -25.31 24.09
N LEU A 313 -3.01 -24.31 23.28
CA LEU A 313 -1.89 -23.45 23.62
C LEU A 313 -2.12 -22.67 24.93
N PHE A 314 -3.32 -22.12 25.13
CA PHE A 314 -3.62 -21.38 26.36
C PHE A 314 -3.62 -22.26 27.59
N THR A 315 -4.09 -23.50 27.49
CA THR A 315 -4.04 -24.46 28.61
C THR A 315 -2.62 -24.97 28.84
N HIS A 316 -1.85 -25.22 27.78
CA HIS A 316 -0.44 -25.62 27.88
C HIS A 316 0.41 -24.56 28.59
N PHE A 317 0.20 -23.28 28.26
CA PHE A 317 0.85 -22.16 28.95
C PHE A 317 0.14 -21.73 30.25
N GLN A 318 -0.93 -22.41 30.66
CA GLN A 318 -1.68 -22.15 31.90
C GLN A 318 -2.24 -20.72 32.00
N ILE A 319 -2.60 -20.17 30.85
CA ILE A 319 -3.38 -18.94 30.74
C ILE A 319 -4.84 -19.24 31.09
N ILE A 320 -5.31 -20.43 30.72
CA ILE A 320 -6.66 -20.93 31.01
C ILE A 320 -6.53 -22.30 31.68
N ASP A 321 -7.34 -22.56 32.69
CA ASP A 321 -7.47 -23.88 33.29
C ASP A 321 -8.27 -24.81 32.37
N LYS A 322 -7.72 -26.00 32.08
CA LYS A 322 -8.28 -26.93 31.09
C LYS A 322 -9.67 -27.45 31.47
N ASP A 323 -9.91 -27.65 32.76
CA ASP A 323 -11.12 -28.33 33.26
C ASP A 323 -12.21 -27.33 33.64
N THR A 324 -11.82 -26.15 34.11
CA THR A 324 -12.75 -25.14 34.64
C THR A 324 -12.93 -23.93 33.75
N GLY A 325 -12.09 -23.76 32.71
CA GLY A 325 -12.15 -22.58 31.84
C GLY A 325 -11.74 -21.27 32.54
N LYS A 326 -11.24 -21.34 33.78
CA LYS A 326 -10.89 -20.16 34.57
C LYS A 326 -9.64 -19.48 34.03
N TYR A 327 -9.67 -18.15 34.03
CA TYR A 327 -8.55 -17.34 33.56
C TYR A 327 -7.49 -17.20 34.67
N THR A 328 -6.28 -17.71 34.44
CA THR A 328 -5.26 -17.89 35.49
C THR A 328 -3.94 -17.20 35.19
N VAL A 329 -3.94 -15.87 35.01
CA VAL A 329 -2.70 -15.07 34.77
C VAL A 329 -1.62 -15.33 35.84
N SER A 330 -2.03 -15.51 37.10
CA SER A 330 -1.11 -15.82 38.19
C SER A 330 -0.41 -17.17 38.03
N ALA A 331 -1.09 -18.18 37.48
CA ALA A 331 -0.49 -19.48 37.17
C ALA A 331 0.50 -19.35 36.02
N TYR A 332 0.12 -18.60 34.97
CA TYR A 332 1.00 -18.26 33.86
C TYR A 332 2.29 -17.58 34.36
N GLU A 333 2.18 -16.56 35.22
CA GLU A 333 3.32 -15.82 35.77
C GLU A 333 4.25 -16.67 36.65
N LYS A 334 3.69 -17.68 37.31
CA LYS A 334 4.44 -18.58 38.19
C LYS A 334 5.19 -19.67 37.43
N LYS A 335 4.55 -20.27 36.43
CA LYS A 335 5.06 -21.51 35.81
C LYS A 335 5.79 -21.33 34.48
N ASN A 336 5.62 -20.20 33.81
CA ASN A 336 6.29 -19.97 32.52
C ASN A 336 7.69 -19.35 32.68
N PRO A 337 8.62 -19.68 31.76
CA PRO A 337 9.92 -19.04 31.66
C PRO A 337 9.84 -17.51 31.56
N LYS A 338 10.89 -16.83 32.04
CA LYS A 338 10.93 -15.36 32.12
C LYS A 338 10.68 -14.71 30.76
N GLU A 339 11.27 -15.26 29.72
CA GLU A 339 11.21 -14.79 28.34
C GLU A 339 9.78 -14.83 27.79
N ILE A 340 9.03 -15.90 28.10
CA ILE A 340 7.61 -16.03 27.73
C ILE A 340 6.79 -15.00 28.51
N LYS A 341 7.02 -14.88 29.82
CA LYS A 341 6.32 -13.92 30.70
C LYS A 341 6.52 -12.48 30.27
N GLU A 342 7.73 -12.09 29.92
CA GLU A 342 8.03 -10.73 29.44
C GLU A 342 7.35 -10.46 28.09
N LYS A 343 7.25 -11.47 27.22
CA LYS A 343 6.63 -11.33 25.90
C LYS A 343 5.10 -11.20 25.94
N PHE A 344 4.38 -12.06 26.66
CA PHE A 344 2.90 -12.05 26.67
C PHE A 344 2.28 -11.48 27.95
N GLY A 345 3.03 -11.37 29.05
CA GLY A 345 2.53 -10.85 30.32
C GLY A 345 1.87 -9.48 30.22
N PRO A 346 2.43 -8.49 29.50
CA PRO A 346 1.78 -7.20 29.31
C PRO A 346 0.40 -7.31 28.62
N VAL A 347 0.28 -8.19 27.61
CA VAL A 347 -0.99 -8.41 26.90
C VAL A 347 -2.02 -9.07 27.80
N LEU A 348 -1.61 -10.11 28.54
CA LEU A 348 -2.46 -10.82 29.49
C LEU A 348 -2.97 -9.91 30.61
N LYS A 349 -2.10 -9.06 31.20
CA LYS A 349 -2.48 -8.10 32.25
C LYS A 349 -3.47 -7.05 31.76
N ASN A 350 -3.29 -6.59 30.52
CA ASN A 350 -4.12 -5.53 29.96
C ASN A 350 -5.44 -6.06 29.40
N CYS A 351 -5.54 -7.36 29.09
CA CYS A 351 -6.78 -7.93 28.60
C CYS A 351 -7.70 -8.40 29.72
N LYS A 352 -8.73 -7.60 30.00
CA LYS A 352 -9.80 -7.96 30.94
C LYS A 352 -10.82 -8.88 30.26
N VAL A 353 -10.83 -10.15 30.66
CA VAL A 353 -11.84 -11.13 30.25
C VAL A 353 -12.48 -11.80 31.45
N LYS A 354 -13.66 -12.36 31.24
CA LYS A 354 -14.35 -13.20 32.23
C LYS A 354 -13.81 -14.63 32.11
N ASP A 355 -14.07 -15.42 33.15
CA ASP A 355 -13.89 -16.87 33.08
C ASP A 355 -14.78 -17.45 31.98
N PHE A 356 -14.35 -18.58 31.40
CA PHE A 356 -15.14 -19.23 30.35
C PHE A 356 -16.37 -19.88 30.97
N ASP A 357 -17.53 -19.65 30.37
CA ASP A 357 -18.84 -20.04 30.93
C ASP A 357 -19.69 -20.91 30.00
N SER A 358 -19.15 -21.32 28.86
CA SER A 358 -19.78 -22.21 27.90
C SER A 358 -19.19 -23.62 27.91
N ASP A 359 -19.96 -24.57 27.38
CA ASP A 359 -19.49 -25.95 27.12
C ASP A 359 -18.51 -26.02 25.93
N ASN A 360 -18.17 -24.90 25.29
CA ASN A 360 -17.30 -24.83 24.11
C ASN A 360 -16.09 -23.93 24.35
N PHE A 361 -15.14 -24.43 25.13
CA PHE A 361 -13.90 -23.72 25.45
C PHE A 361 -13.04 -23.37 24.23
N CYS A 362 -13.17 -24.10 23.12
CA CYS A 362 -12.47 -23.75 21.88
C CYS A 362 -12.99 -22.43 21.30
N GLU A 363 -14.30 -22.21 21.31
CA GLU A 363 -14.92 -20.96 20.82
C GLU A 363 -14.52 -19.78 21.71
N GLU A 364 -14.58 -19.95 23.02
CA GLU A 364 -14.22 -18.89 23.95
C GLU A 364 -12.71 -18.57 23.92
N ALA A 365 -11.86 -19.57 23.71
CA ALA A 365 -10.43 -19.35 23.46
C ALA A 365 -10.21 -18.51 22.21
N TRP A 366 -10.99 -18.75 21.16
CA TRP A 366 -10.92 -17.96 19.93
C TRP A 366 -11.36 -16.51 20.13
N GLU A 367 -12.46 -16.29 20.83
CA GLU A 367 -12.93 -14.95 21.18
C GLU A 367 -11.93 -14.21 22.06
N TYR A 368 -11.38 -14.90 23.06
CA TYR A 368 -10.31 -14.43 23.93
C TYR A 368 -9.10 -14.00 23.11
N PHE A 369 -8.59 -14.88 22.25
CA PHE A 369 -7.45 -14.61 21.38
C PHE A 369 -7.69 -13.37 20.51
N THR A 370 -8.86 -13.30 19.87
CA THR A 370 -9.22 -12.20 18.96
C THR A 370 -9.33 -10.87 19.73
N LYS A 371 -9.97 -10.89 20.90
CA LYS A 371 -10.15 -9.70 21.73
C LYS A 371 -8.83 -9.20 22.32
N CYS A 372 -7.99 -10.12 22.81
CA CYS A 372 -6.83 -9.80 23.62
C CYS A 372 -5.54 -9.64 22.85
N PHE A 373 -5.34 -10.41 21.79
CA PHE A 373 -4.08 -10.45 21.05
C PHE A 373 -4.21 -9.83 19.67
N VAL A 374 -5.23 -10.21 18.90
CA VAL A 374 -5.41 -9.68 17.53
C VAL A 374 -5.70 -8.17 17.54
N ASN A 375 -6.42 -7.67 18.53
CA ASN A 375 -6.72 -6.25 18.65
C ASN A 375 -5.56 -5.38 19.15
N GLN A 376 -4.43 -5.99 19.54
CA GLN A 376 -3.23 -5.24 19.97
C GLN A 376 -2.39 -4.80 18.76
N PRO A 377 -1.86 -3.56 18.73
CA PRO A 377 -1.11 -3.05 17.57
C PRO A 377 0.19 -3.80 17.23
N THR A 378 0.71 -4.61 18.16
CA THR A 378 2.06 -5.18 18.10
C THR A 378 2.11 -6.71 18.14
N PHE A 379 0.96 -7.40 18.16
CA PHE A 379 0.96 -8.85 18.30
C PHE A 379 1.26 -9.57 16.97
N ILE A 380 2.27 -10.45 17.00
CA ILE A 380 2.57 -11.44 15.96
C ILE A 380 2.53 -12.81 16.65
N MET A 381 1.74 -13.75 16.12
CA MET A 381 1.66 -15.09 16.68
C MET A 381 3.04 -15.79 16.47
N PRO A 382 3.65 -16.35 17.54
CA PRO A 382 5.03 -16.84 17.51
C PRO A 382 5.34 -17.98 16.55
#